data_AF-A0A3Q4GQD9-F1
#
_entry.id   AF-A0A3Q4GQD9-F1
#
_cell.length_a   1.000
_cell.length_b   1.000
_cell.length_c   1.000
_cell.angle_alpha   90.00
_cell.angle_beta   90.00
_cell.angle_gamma   90.00
#
_symmetry.space_group_name_H-M   'P 1'
#
loop_
_entity.id
_entity.type
_entity.pdbx_description
1 polymer ?
#
loop_
_entity_poly.entity_id
_entity_poly.type
_entity_poly.pdbx_seq_one_letter_code
_entity_poly.pdbx_strand_id
1 'polypeptide(L)'
;MSQPGLQQQQSASMQQQQQQQQQQQQQQQQQLSQQQDFDPVQRFKMLIPQLKESLQNVMRIASLNLAYNTTIDNGIKTSDTSVTLQRFDKSLEEFYALCDQLELCLRLAYECLSQSIDSAKHSPNLVPTATKPDTVQTESMSYAQYLGMIKSQISCAKDIHNALLECSKKIAGKGQPQGIM
;
A
#
# COMPACT_ATOMS: atom_id res chain seq x y z
N MET A 1 2.35 57.22 -43.23
CA MET A 1 1.12 56.63 -42.64
C MET A 1 1.18 55.13 -42.89
N SER A 2 2.05 54.40 -42.18
CA SER A 2 1.81 53.73 -40.88
C SER A 2 1.00 52.43 -41.05
N GLN A 3 1.72 51.31 -41.28
CA GLN A 3 1.19 49.94 -41.34
C GLN A 3 0.94 49.38 -39.92
N PRO A 4 -0.27 48.89 -39.60
CA PRO A 4 -0.53 48.12 -38.40
C PRO A 4 -0.70 46.64 -38.77
N GLY A 5 0.34 45.82 -38.60
CA GLY A 5 0.27 44.39 -38.94
C GLY A 5 1.17 43.45 -38.15
N LEU A 6 2.18 43.96 -37.43
CA LEU A 6 3.21 43.14 -36.79
C LEU A 6 3.00 42.89 -35.28
N GLN A 7 1.98 43.49 -34.66
CA GLN A 7 1.81 43.40 -33.20
C GLN A 7 0.74 42.40 -32.73
N GLN A 8 -0.04 41.81 -33.64
CA GLN A 8 -1.10 40.86 -33.29
C GLN A 8 -0.66 39.38 -33.37
N GLN A 9 0.48 39.08 -33.99
CA GLN A 9 0.98 37.70 -34.14
C GLN A 9 1.85 37.23 -32.97
N GLN A 10 2.33 38.13 -32.11
CA GLN A 10 3.23 37.79 -31.00
C GLN A 10 2.48 37.39 -29.71
N SER A 11 1.19 37.74 -29.59
CA SER A 11 0.35 37.37 -28.44
C SER A 11 -0.22 35.96 -28.53
N ALA A 12 -0.39 35.42 -29.74
CA ALA A 12 -0.98 34.09 -29.96
C ALA A 12 -0.02 32.94 -29.58
N SER A 13 1.29 33.11 -29.77
CA SER A 13 2.28 32.08 -29.45
C SER A 13 2.54 31.92 -27.95
N MET A 14 2.38 32.97 -27.15
CA MET A 14 2.58 32.86 -25.70
C MET A 14 1.42 32.13 -24.99
N GLN A 15 0.20 32.23 -25.54
CA GLN A 15 -0.97 31.58 -24.96
C GLN A 15 -0.99 30.05 -25.22
N GLN A 16 -0.37 29.61 -26.31
CA GLN A 16 -0.27 28.17 -26.64
C GLN A 16 0.79 27.45 -25.79
N GLN A 17 1.84 28.15 -25.36
CA GLN A 17 2.89 27.57 -24.52
C GLN A 17 2.46 27.41 -23.06
N GLN A 18 1.53 28.24 -22.57
CA GLN A 18 1.02 28.12 -21.20
C GLN A 18 0.01 26.97 -21.04
N GLN A 19 -0.70 26.60 -22.11
CA GLN A 19 -1.68 25.51 -22.08
C GLN A 19 -1.02 24.12 -22.10
N GLN A 20 0.18 23.99 -22.69
CA GLN A 20 0.91 22.73 -22.77
C GLN A 20 1.59 22.35 -21.44
N GLN A 21 1.94 23.34 -20.61
CA GLN A 21 2.57 23.09 -19.30
C GLN A 21 1.56 22.64 -18.24
N GLN A 22 0.28 23.00 -18.37
CA GLN A 22 -0.76 22.62 -17.42
C GLN A 22 -1.25 21.17 -17.62
N GLN A 23 -1.17 20.65 -18.84
CA GLN A 23 -1.59 19.28 -19.15
C GLN A 23 -0.59 18.22 -18.66
N GLN A 24 0.70 18.56 -18.58
CA GLN A 24 1.74 17.64 -18.12
C GLN A 24 1.72 17.44 -16.59
N GLN A 25 1.24 18.43 -15.83
CA GLN A 25 1.17 18.34 -14.37
C GLN A 25 -0.04 17.52 -13.89
N GLN A 26 -1.11 17.44 -14.69
CA GLN A 26 -2.31 16.66 -14.36
C GLN A 26 -2.09 15.15 -14.54
N GLN A 27 -1.25 14.75 -15.49
CA GLN A 27 -0.95 13.34 -15.75
C GLN A 27 -0.07 12.69 -14.66
N GLN A 28 0.76 13.48 -13.97
CA GLN A 28 1.64 12.96 -12.92
C GLN A 28 0.91 12.74 -11.58
N GLN A 29 -0.20 13.45 -11.33
CA GLN A 29 -1.01 13.27 -10.13
C GLN A 29 -1.93 12.03 -10.22
N GLN A 30 -2.24 11.57 -11.43
CA GLN A 30 -3.07 10.40 -11.65
C GLN A 30 -2.33 9.07 -11.42
N GLN A 31 -1.00 9.05 -11.56
CA GLN A 31 -0.19 7.86 -11.26
C GLN A 31 0.01 7.63 -9.75
N LEU A 32 0.12 8.69 -8.93
CA LEU A 32 0.24 8.51 -7.48
C LEU A 32 -1.07 8.02 -6.83
N SER A 33 -2.22 8.31 -7.45
CA SER A 33 -3.53 7.95 -6.92
C SER A 33 -3.87 6.46 -7.12
N GLN A 34 -3.28 5.79 -8.11
CA GLN A 34 -3.54 4.36 -8.36
C GLN A 34 -2.81 3.42 -7.39
N GLN A 35 -1.79 3.88 -6.67
CA GLN A 35 -1.09 3.04 -5.67
C GLN A 35 -1.78 3.01 -4.30
N GLN A 36 -2.77 3.87 -4.05
CA GLN A 36 -3.46 3.96 -2.76
C GLN A 36 -4.75 3.12 -2.64
N ASP A 37 -5.21 2.46 -3.71
CA ASP A 37 -6.54 1.80 -3.74
C ASP A 37 -6.50 0.27 -3.58
N PHE A 38 -5.34 -0.31 -3.22
CA PHE A 38 -5.29 -1.74 -2.91
C PHE A 38 -5.60 -1.97 -1.43
N ASP A 39 -6.88 -2.16 -1.10
CA ASP A 39 -7.29 -2.64 0.22
C ASP A 39 -7.29 -4.19 0.26
N PRO A 40 -6.31 -4.83 0.94
CA PRO A 40 -6.25 -6.28 1.04
C PRO A 40 -7.46 -6.91 1.73
N VAL A 41 -8.11 -6.19 2.66
CA VAL A 41 -9.30 -6.69 3.38
C VAL A 41 -10.50 -6.70 2.45
N GLN A 42 -10.70 -5.63 1.67
CA GLN A 42 -11.75 -5.60 0.66
C GLN A 42 -11.51 -6.67 -0.41
N ARG A 43 -10.26 -6.83 -0.88
CA ARG A 43 -9.91 -7.86 -1.86
C ARG A 43 -10.19 -9.27 -1.34
N PHE A 44 -9.81 -9.57 -0.09
CA PHE A 44 -10.13 -10.83 0.57
C PHE A 44 -11.64 -11.11 0.57
N LYS A 45 -12.46 -10.13 0.98
CA LYS A 45 -13.93 -10.27 1.01
C LYS A 45 -14.52 -10.57 -0.37
N MET A 46 -13.99 -9.96 -1.43
CA MET A 46 -14.42 -10.21 -2.81
C MET A 46 -14.03 -11.60 -3.34
N LEU A 47 -13.00 -12.23 -2.77
CA LEU A 47 -12.53 -13.56 -3.16
C LEU A 47 -13.30 -14.70 -2.49
N ILE A 48 -13.95 -14.45 -1.34
CA ILE A 48 -14.71 -15.49 -0.61
C ILE A 48 -15.80 -16.17 -1.45
N PRO A 49 -16.66 -15.44 -2.21
CA PRO A 49 -17.65 -16.08 -3.08
C PRO A 49 -16.99 -16.95 -4.17
N GLN A 50 -15.91 -16.46 -4.77
CA GLN A 50 -15.18 -17.18 -5.83
C GLN A 50 -14.52 -18.45 -5.30
N LEU A 51 -13.96 -18.42 -4.08
CA LEU A 51 -13.42 -19.61 -3.42
C LEU A 51 -14.51 -20.66 -3.20
N LYS A 52 -15.69 -20.24 -2.71
CA LYS A 52 -16.82 -21.12 -2.50
C LYS A 52 -17.26 -21.78 -3.82
N GLU A 53 -17.40 -21.00 -4.88
CA GLU A 53 -17.79 -21.50 -6.20
C GLU A 53 -16.73 -22.45 -6.78
N SER A 54 -15.45 -22.11 -6.65
CA SER A 54 -14.34 -22.96 -7.10
C SER A 54 -14.31 -24.30 -6.36
N LEU A 55 -14.48 -24.30 -5.03
CA LEU A 55 -14.58 -25.53 -4.24
C LEU A 55 -15.78 -26.39 -4.68
N GLN A 56 -16.94 -25.78 -4.90
CA GLN A 56 -18.11 -26.49 -5.42
C GLN A 56 -17.83 -27.11 -6.79
N ASN A 57 -17.13 -26.39 -7.67
CA ASN A 57 -16.76 -26.87 -8.99
C ASN A 57 -15.79 -28.06 -8.91
N VAL A 58 -14.77 -27.98 -8.04
CA VAL A 58 -13.84 -29.11 -7.77
C VAL A 58 -14.61 -30.34 -7.32
N MET A 59 -15.51 -30.20 -6.34
CA MET A 59 -16.31 -31.33 -5.84
C MET A 59 -17.20 -31.94 -6.93
N ARG A 60 -17.83 -31.10 -7.75
CA ARG A 60 -18.64 -31.55 -8.88
C ARG A 60 -17.80 -32.35 -9.88
N ILE A 61 -16.64 -31.84 -10.28
CA ILE A 61 -15.76 -32.53 -11.24
C ILE A 61 -15.16 -33.81 -10.65
N ALA A 62 -14.84 -33.81 -9.35
CA ALA A 62 -14.40 -35.00 -8.63
C ALA A 62 -15.48 -36.10 -8.64
N SER A 63 -16.75 -35.73 -8.35
CA SER A 63 -17.86 -36.69 -8.40
C SER A 63 -18.08 -37.29 -9.79
N LEU A 64 -17.92 -36.48 -10.84
CA LEU A 64 -18.03 -36.94 -12.23
C LEU A 64 -16.88 -37.88 -12.58
N ASN A 65 -15.65 -37.58 -12.14
CA ASN A 65 -14.50 -38.46 -12.32
C ASN A 65 -14.70 -39.80 -11.58
N LEU A 66 -15.25 -39.79 -10.38
CA LEU A 66 -15.53 -41.03 -9.63
C LEU A 66 -16.60 -41.89 -10.33
N ALA A 67 -17.69 -41.26 -10.77
CA ALA A 67 -18.75 -41.95 -11.53
C ALA A 67 -18.19 -42.52 -12.84
N TYR A 68 -17.35 -41.74 -13.53
CA TYR A 68 -16.66 -42.17 -14.74
C TYR A 68 -15.78 -43.40 -14.49
N ASN A 69 -14.91 -43.38 -13.46
CA ASN A 69 -14.09 -44.52 -13.10
C ASN A 69 -14.94 -45.76 -12.78
N THR A 70 -16.06 -45.57 -12.07
CA THR A 70 -17.02 -46.64 -11.80
C THR A 70 -17.57 -47.26 -13.10
N THR A 71 -17.83 -46.47 -14.14
CA THR A 71 -18.27 -47.02 -15.44
C THR A 71 -17.20 -47.83 -16.15
N ILE A 72 -15.93 -47.40 -16.06
CA ILE A 72 -14.78 -48.14 -16.59
C ILE A 72 -14.63 -49.48 -15.88
N ASP A 73 -14.71 -49.50 -14.55
CA ASP A 73 -14.61 -50.72 -13.74
C ASP A 73 -15.73 -51.74 -14.08
N ASN A 74 -16.89 -51.25 -14.51
CA ASN A 74 -17.99 -52.07 -15.03
C ASN A 74 -17.77 -52.57 -16.48
N GLY A 75 -16.60 -52.33 -17.07
CA GLY A 75 -16.23 -52.79 -18.41
C GLY A 75 -16.77 -51.94 -19.56
N ILE A 76 -17.33 -50.76 -19.28
CA ILE A 76 -17.79 -49.83 -20.31
C ILE A 76 -16.58 -49.08 -20.87
N LYS A 77 -16.19 -49.38 -22.11
CA LYS A 77 -15.09 -48.66 -22.78
C LYS A 77 -15.54 -47.25 -23.13
N THR A 78 -14.86 -46.25 -22.58
CA THR A 78 -15.07 -44.84 -22.91
C THR A 78 -13.71 -44.20 -23.25
N SER A 79 -13.67 -43.33 -24.26
CA SER A 79 -12.41 -42.77 -24.79
C SER A 79 -11.95 -41.48 -24.13
N ASP A 80 -12.68 -40.97 -23.13
CA ASP A 80 -12.54 -39.59 -22.62
C ASP A 80 -11.74 -39.45 -21.31
N THR A 81 -11.03 -40.49 -20.87
CA THR A 81 -10.35 -40.51 -19.55
C THR A 81 -9.36 -39.35 -19.37
N SER A 82 -8.60 -39.01 -20.41
CA SER A 82 -7.60 -37.93 -20.35
C SER A 82 -8.27 -36.56 -20.19
N VAL A 83 -9.42 -36.35 -20.83
CA VAL A 83 -10.17 -35.10 -20.79
C VAL A 83 -10.80 -34.90 -19.41
N THR A 84 -11.31 -35.96 -18.78
CA THR A 84 -11.90 -35.89 -17.43
C THR A 84 -10.85 -35.62 -16.34
N LEU A 85 -9.65 -36.21 -16.46
CA LEU A 85 -8.53 -35.92 -15.57
C LEU A 85 -8.05 -34.47 -15.71
N GLN A 86 -7.82 -34.01 -16.94
CA GLN A 86 -7.36 -32.65 -17.19
C GLN A 86 -8.34 -31.59 -16.66
N ARG A 87 -9.66 -31.86 -16.72
CA ARG A 87 -10.69 -30.99 -16.12
C ARG A 87 -10.58 -30.92 -14.60
N PHE A 88 -10.25 -32.04 -13.95
CA PHE A 88 -10.07 -32.08 -12.50
C PHE A 88 -8.84 -31.27 -12.09
N ASP A 89 -7.69 -31.54 -12.71
CA ASP A 89 -6.44 -30.84 -12.44
C ASP A 89 -6.59 -29.33 -12.59
N LYS A 90 -7.22 -28.88 -13.68
CA LYS A 90 -7.50 -27.46 -13.90
C LYS A 90 -8.38 -26.85 -12.79
N SER A 91 -9.47 -27.53 -12.42
CA SER A 91 -10.36 -27.00 -11.37
C SER A 91 -9.67 -26.90 -10.00
N LEU A 92 -8.77 -27.84 -9.73
CA LEU A 92 -8.01 -27.91 -8.50
C LEU A 92 -6.91 -26.83 -8.48
N GLU A 93 -6.23 -26.59 -9.60
CA GLU A 93 -5.29 -25.47 -9.77
C GLU A 93 -5.98 -24.12 -9.55
N GLU A 94 -7.15 -23.89 -10.14
CA GLU A 94 -7.94 -22.67 -9.94
C GLU A 94 -8.34 -22.47 -8.46
N PHE A 95 -8.67 -23.55 -7.75
CA PHE A 95 -8.95 -23.51 -6.31
C PHE A 95 -7.71 -23.13 -5.48
N TYR A 96 -6.56 -23.73 -5.75
CA TYR A 96 -5.32 -23.40 -5.04
C TYR A 96 -4.86 -21.96 -5.32
N ALA A 97 -4.96 -21.49 -6.57
CA ALA A 97 -4.63 -20.10 -6.90
C ALA A 97 -5.47 -19.08 -6.10
N LEU A 98 -6.75 -19.39 -5.86
CA LEU A 98 -7.61 -18.56 -5.00
C LEU A 98 -7.19 -18.61 -3.52
N CYS A 99 -6.81 -19.79 -3.02
CA CYS A 99 -6.27 -19.93 -1.66
C CYS A 99 -5.00 -19.10 -1.47
N ASP A 100 -4.06 -19.15 -2.40
CA ASP A 100 -2.81 -18.39 -2.36
C ASP A 100 -3.09 -16.88 -2.36
N GLN A 101 -4.04 -16.43 -3.19
CA GLN A 101 -4.41 -15.02 -3.24
C GLN A 101 -5.07 -14.54 -1.94
N LEU A 102 -5.93 -15.37 -1.33
CA LEU A 102 -6.53 -15.07 -0.02
C LEU A 102 -5.46 -15.01 1.07
N GLU A 103 -4.52 -15.96 1.09
CA GLU A 103 -3.43 -16.00 2.05
C GLU A 103 -2.56 -14.73 1.96
N LEU A 104 -2.22 -14.31 0.73
CA LEU A 104 -1.48 -13.08 0.48
C LEU A 104 -2.25 -11.85 0.99
N CYS A 105 -3.55 -11.75 0.72
CA CYS A 105 -4.38 -10.65 1.21
C CYS A 105 -4.40 -10.61 2.75
N LEU A 106 -4.53 -11.76 3.42
CA LEU A 106 -4.54 -11.83 4.88
C LEU A 106 -3.19 -11.43 5.48
N ARG A 107 -2.07 -11.91 4.90
CA ARG A 107 -0.73 -11.51 5.35
C ARG A 107 -0.53 -10.01 5.23
N LEU A 108 -0.85 -9.44 4.07
CA LEU A 108 -0.68 -8.01 3.84
C LEU A 108 -1.59 -7.18 4.76
N ALA A 109 -2.85 -7.59 4.96
CA ALA A 109 -3.74 -6.92 5.91
C ALA A 109 -3.18 -6.92 7.34
N TYR A 110 -2.58 -8.03 7.77
CA TYR A 110 -1.92 -8.14 9.06
C TYR A 110 -0.69 -7.21 9.16
N GLU A 111 0.15 -7.17 8.12
CA GLU A 111 1.31 -6.27 8.06
C GLU A 111 0.89 -4.80 8.10
N CYS A 112 -0.16 -4.40 7.37
CA CYS A 112 -0.72 -3.06 7.43
C CYS A 112 -1.25 -2.70 8.82
N LEU A 113 -1.89 -3.65 9.52
CA LEU A 113 -2.33 -3.46 10.90
C LEU A 113 -1.14 -3.33 11.86
N SER A 114 -0.12 -4.16 11.72
CA SER A 114 1.09 -4.04 12.53
C SER A 114 1.76 -2.68 12.31
N GLN A 115 1.87 -2.26 11.05
CA GLN A 115 2.43 -0.97 10.67
C GLN A 115 1.60 0.19 11.21
N SER A 116 0.26 0.10 11.22
CA SER A 116 -0.59 1.16 11.78
C SER A 116 -0.42 1.28 13.30
N ILE A 117 -0.32 0.15 14.01
CA ILE A 117 -0.06 0.12 15.45
C ILE A 117 1.31 0.73 15.77
N ASP A 118 2.35 0.35 15.04
CA ASP A 118 3.70 0.88 15.26
C ASP A 118 3.80 2.35 14.88
N SER A 119 3.13 2.75 13.80
CA SER A 119 3.01 4.17 13.42
C SER A 119 2.31 4.97 14.53
N ALA A 120 1.21 4.48 15.11
CA ALA A 120 0.52 5.18 16.21
C ALA A 120 1.38 5.35 17.48
N LYS A 121 2.35 4.46 17.71
CA LYS A 121 3.28 4.56 18.86
C LYS A 121 4.42 5.54 18.63
N HIS A 122 4.87 5.70 17.39
CA HIS A 122 6.13 6.38 17.08
C HIS A 122 5.98 7.62 16.20
N SER A 123 4.88 7.74 15.47
CA SER A 123 4.56 8.89 14.63
C SER A 123 3.71 9.91 15.41
N PRO A 124 4.02 11.20 15.33
CA PRO A 124 3.15 12.25 15.84
C PRO A 124 1.79 12.21 15.11
N ASN A 125 0.67 11.95 15.80
CA ASN A 125 -0.65 12.13 15.18
C ASN A 125 -0.80 13.60 14.75
N LEU A 126 -1.19 13.81 13.50
CA LEU A 126 -1.44 15.14 12.95
C LEU A 126 -2.63 15.78 13.68
N VAL A 127 -2.47 17.03 14.07
CA VAL A 127 -3.57 17.85 14.59
C VAL A 127 -4.53 18.12 13.42
N PRO A 128 -5.86 17.99 13.60
CA PRO A 128 -6.81 18.41 12.57
C PRO A 128 -6.57 19.88 12.22
N THR A 129 -6.10 20.15 11.00
CA THR A 129 -6.24 21.48 10.42
C THR A 129 -7.67 21.60 9.92
N ALA A 130 -8.42 22.59 10.42
CA ALA A 130 -9.86 22.77 10.29
C ALA A 130 -10.40 23.02 8.86
N THR A 131 -9.73 22.57 7.80
CA THR A 131 -10.04 22.93 6.41
C THR A 131 -10.74 21.84 5.59
N LYS A 132 -11.11 20.69 6.15
CA LYS A 132 -11.99 19.72 5.45
C LYS A 132 -13.03 19.07 6.38
N PRO A 133 -14.33 19.28 6.16
CA PRO A 133 -15.37 18.46 6.76
C PRO A 133 -15.39 17.08 6.07
N ASP A 134 -15.78 16.03 6.78
CA ASP A 134 -16.10 14.70 6.25
C ASP A 134 -14.99 13.66 5.98
N THR A 135 -13.90 13.66 6.76
CA THR A 135 -13.27 12.37 7.07
C THR A 135 -13.16 12.20 8.58
N VAL A 136 -13.79 11.15 9.08
CA VAL A 136 -13.84 10.78 10.49
C VAL A 136 -12.40 10.55 10.99
N GLN A 137 -11.78 11.59 11.58
CA GLN A 137 -10.50 11.50 12.26
C GLN A 137 -10.72 10.89 13.65
N THR A 138 -10.94 9.58 13.68
CA THR A 138 -11.19 8.82 14.93
C THR A 138 -10.03 8.92 15.93
N GLU A 139 -8.84 9.35 15.50
CA GLU A 139 -7.64 9.46 16.36
C GLU A 139 -6.96 10.83 16.28
N SER A 140 -7.75 11.91 16.19
CA SER A 140 -7.20 13.26 16.27
C SER A 140 -6.71 13.58 17.69
N MET A 141 -5.42 13.91 17.82
CA MET A 141 -4.90 14.43 19.09
C MET A 141 -5.47 15.82 19.37
N SER A 142 -5.91 16.04 20.61
CA SER A 142 -6.28 17.39 21.05
C SER A 142 -5.07 18.33 20.99
N TYR A 143 -5.31 19.62 20.78
CA TYR A 143 -4.23 20.62 20.76
C TYR A 143 -3.40 20.62 22.07
N ALA A 144 -4.04 20.34 23.21
CA ALA A 144 -3.36 20.20 24.49
C ALA A 144 -2.41 18.99 24.54
N GLN A 145 -2.85 17.84 24.02
CA GLN A 145 -2.00 16.64 23.91
C GLN A 145 -0.83 16.86 22.95
N TYR A 146 -1.09 17.51 21.80
CA TYR A 146 -0.04 17.90 20.86
C TYR A 146 1.01 18.82 21.51
N LEU A 147 0.57 19.86 22.24
CA LEU A 147 1.48 20.73 22.98
C LEU A 147 2.32 19.96 24.01
N GLY A 148 1.72 19.01 24.72
CA GLY A 148 2.42 18.12 25.65
C GLY A 148 3.51 17.29 24.96
N MET A 149 3.18 16.67 23.84
CA MET A 149 4.11 15.90 23.02
C MET A 149 5.27 16.75 22.50
N ILE A 150 5.00 17.91 21.92
CA ILE A 150 6.03 18.82 21.39
C ILE A 150 6.98 19.27 22.52
N LYS A 151 6.46 19.60 23.70
CA LYS A 151 7.30 19.94 24.86
C LYS A 151 8.21 18.77 25.27
N SER A 152 7.67 17.55 25.30
CA SER A 152 8.46 16.34 25.60
C SER A 152 9.55 16.08 24.56
N GLN A 153 9.23 16.24 23.26
CA GLN A 153 10.21 16.09 22.17
C GLN A 153 11.33 17.14 22.26
N ILE A 154 10.98 18.41 22.57
CA ILE A 154 11.96 19.47 22.81
C ILE A 154 12.86 19.13 24.00
N SER A 155 12.30 18.61 25.11
CA SER A 155 13.09 18.21 26.27
C SER A 155 14.07 17.09 25.92
N CYS A 156 13.58 16.02 25.28
CA CYS A 156 14.40 14.90 24.84
C CYS A 156 15.55 15.35 23.93
N ALA A 157 15.27 16.22 22.95
CA ALA A 157 16.31 16.77 22.06
C ALA A 157 17.37 17.58 22.83
N LYS A 158 16.95 18.36 23.84
CA LYS A 158 17.88 19.09 24.72
C LYS A 158 18.74 18.13 25.55
N ASP A 159 18.15 17.08 26.09
CA ASP A 159 18.88 16.09 26.90
C ASP A 159 19.94 15.36 26.06
N ILE A 160 19.58 14.95 24.83
CA ILE A 160 20.53 14.38 23.86
C ILE A 160 21.64 15.38 23.52
N HIS A 161 21.29 16.63 23.23
CA HIS A 161 22.27 17.67 22.93
C HIS A 161 23.25 17.89 24.09
N ASN A 162 22.75 17.97 25.32
CA ASN A 162 23.56 18.14 26.51
C ASN A 162 24.50 16.96 26.72
N ALA A 163 23.99 15.73 26.58
CA ALA A 163 24.82 14.52 26.68
C ALA A 163 25.94 14.49 25.64
N LEU A 164 25.62 14.80 24.38
CA LEU A 164 26.61 14.88 23.30
C LEU A 164 27.63 16.01 23.55
N LEU A 165 27.18 17.17 24.04
CA LEU A 165 28.05 18.30 24.36
C LEU A 165 28.99 17.97 25.52
N GLU A 166 28.52 17.29 26.57
CA GLU A 166 29.38 16.82 27.66
C GLU A 166 30.42 15.81 27.17
N CYS A 167 30.01 14.84 26.34
CA CYS A 167 30.93 13.88 25.73
C CYS A 167 32.00 14.58 24.89
N SER A 168 31.60 15.55 24.06
CA SER A 168 32.52 16.36 23.25
C SER A 168 33.54 17.09 24.12
N LYS A 169 33.10 17.75 25.20
CA LYS A 169 34.00 18.44 26.15
C LYS A 169 34.97 17.48 26.85
N LYS A 170 34.51 16.28 27.26
CA LYS A 170 35.37 15.26 27.88
C LYS A 170 36.44 14.73 26.92
N ILE A 171 36.12 14.63 25.63
CA ILE A 171 37.09 14.22 24.60
C ILE A 171 38.08 15.35 24.32
N ALA A 172 37.59 16.58 24.11
CA ALA A 172 38.44 17.75 23.85
C ALA A 172 39.36 18.11 25.05
N GLY A 173 38.92 17.84 26.27
CA GLY A 173 39.68 18.09 27.50
C GLY A 173 40.81 17.08 27.79
N LYS A 174 40.90 15.96 27.06
CA LYS A 174 41.94 14.92 27.26
C LYS A 174 43.26 15.18 26.49
N GLY A 175 43.54 16.44 26.14
CA GLY A 175 44.70 16.83 25.32
C GLY A 175 45.85 17.56 26.03
N GLN A 176 45.86 17.71 27.36
CA GLN A 176 47.05 18.21 28.06
C GLN A 176 47.93 17.04 28.51
N PRO A 177 49.13 16.84 27.91
CA PRO A 177 50.13 16.00 28.55
C PRO A 177 50.52 16.70 29.85
N GLN A 178 50.22 16.05 30.97
CA GLN A 178 50.78 16.39 32.27
C GLN A 178 52.29 16.15 32.16
N GLY A 179 53.00 17.20 31.77
CA GLY A 179 54.46 17.26 31.76
C GLY A 179 54.95 17.06 33.18
N ILE A 180 55.67 15.95 33.34
CA ILE A 180 56.36 15.48 34.53
C ILE A 180 57.35 16.56 35.00
N MET A 181 57.45 16.71 36.32
CA MET A 181 58.43 17.55 37.04
C MET A 181 59.87 17.32 36.57
#